data_AF-A0A167IZ67-F1
#
_entry.id   AF-A0A167IZ67-F1
#
_cell.length_a   1.000
_cell.length_b   1.000
_cell.length_c   1.000
_cell.angle_alpha   90.00
_cell.angle_beta   90.00
_cell.angle_gamma   90.00
#
_symmetry.space_group_name_H-M   'P 1'
#
loop_
_entity.id
_entity.type
_entity.pdbx_description
1 polymer ?
#
loop_
_entity_poly.entity_id
_entity_poly.type
_entity_poly.pdbx_seq_one_letter_code
_entity_poly.pdbx_strand_id
1 'polypeptide(L)'
;MTLQSRDHVTKLPKLLGFAYHLIGAEHDRPRVHTLSPFGAHKRPLSHNPSKTSLRPTITNLSTTLTPSSTANKRPSKSNKMNGEDPPERPEYITSIINGLERYNPEAVGSLETYVQEQCEQKFCDANANRTLLKLYQLNPDRLKEEVVTNILVKALTLFPSAQFSLALHLINPSAAATGELHEALTKLRSLNSQLEGSQYAQFWASVDGDDLCADLIADISGFEDMIRHRIAQLVSQAFRELKLSHLESWLGLSEDATRKFVTDVCGWSVDGEGNIKVPSNPDNEAKKAEIREDVNVEQFARVIRRTWEETV
;
A
#
# COMPACT_ATOMS: atom_id res chain seq x y z
N MET A 1 62.83 -17.51 -6.39
CA MET A 1 62.19 -16.26 -6.86
C MET A 1 61.68 -15.51 -5.65
N THR A 2 61.81 -14.20 -5.70
CA THR A 2 62.00 -13.18 -4.64
C THR A 2 60.92 -13.04 -3.56
N LEU A 3 61.37 -12.65 -2.36
CA LEU A 3 60.64 -12.14 -1.18
C LEU A 3 60.26 -10.65 -1.31
N GLN A 4 59.50 -10.13 -0.32
CA GLN A 4 59.08 -8.74 0.03
C GLN A 4 57.66 -8.38 -0.45
N SER A 5 56.63 -8.16 0.39
CA SER A 5 56.45 -7.34 1.61
C SER A 5 56.62 -5.84 1.40
N ARG A 6 55.50 -5.09 1.50
CA ARG A 6 55.48 -3.72 2.07
C ARG A 6 54.06 -3.20 2.37
N ASP A 7 53.96 -2.68 3.60
CA ASP A 7 52.87 -1.93 4.22
C ASP A 7 52.65 -0.51 3.64
N HIS A 8 51.44 0.03 3.86
CA HIS A 8 51.10 1.38 4.41
C HIS A 8 49.68 1.79 3.91
N VAL A 9 48.63 1.87 4.73
CA VAL A 9 48.31 2.82 5.83
C VAL A 9 48.05 4.26 5.34
N THR A 10 46.76 4.63 5.39
CA THR A 10 46.16 5.97 5.63
C THR A 10 46.27 7.08 4.57
N LYS A 11 45.13 7.66 4.15
CA LYS A 11 44.54 8.89 4.74
C LYS A 11 43.34 9.40 3.90
N LEU A 12 42.20 9.60 4.58
CA LEU A 12 41.18 10.61 4.23
C LEU A 12 41.77 12.04 4.32
N PRO A 13 41.16 12.99 3.60
CA PRO A 13 40.61 14.19 4.25
C PRO A 13 39.18 14.47 3.76
N LYS A 14 38.16 14.58 4.61
CA LYS A 14 37.70 15.80 5.32
C LYS A 14 37.72 17.07 4.46
N LEU A 15 36.54 17.48 3.97
CA LEU A 15 36.18 18.88 3.82
C LEU A 15 34.85 19.12 4.54
N LEU A 16 34.93 20.01 5.52
CA LEU A 16 33.90 20.43 6.44
C LEU A 16 33.80 21.94 6.28
N GLY A 17 32.58 22.47 6.21
CA GLY A 17 32.28 23.87 6.46
C GLY A 17 31.75 24.65 5.26
N PHE A 18 30.46 24.94 5.29
CA PHE A 18 30.02 26.35 5.35
C PHE A 18 28.70 26.43 6.13
N ALA A 19 28.63 27.45 6.97
CA ALA A 19 27.64 27.70 7.99
C ALA A 19 27.03 29.10 7.76
N TYR A 20 25.71 29.21 7.98
CA TYR A 20 24.94 30.36 8.48
C TYR A 20 25.00 31.74 7.77
N HIS A 21 23.87 32.12 7.13
CA HIS A 21 23.15 33.42 7.16
C HIS A 21 21.99 33.29 6.13
N LEU A 22 20.73 33.67 6.34
CA LEU A 22 20.20 34.89 6.91
C LEU A 22 18.70 34.73 7.24
N ILE A 23 18.28 35.46 8.28
CA ILE A 23 16.92 35.68 8.78
C ILE A 23 16.21 36.76 7.95
N GLY A 24 14.89 36.60 7.76
CA GLY A 24 13.93 37.72 7.77
C GLY A 24 13.23 38.04 6.45
N ALA A 25 11.90 37.81 6.41
CA ALA A 25 10.92 38.76 5.85
C ALA A 25 9.49 38.27 6.16
N GLU A 26 8.90 38.92 7.15
CA GLU A 26 7.51 38.86 7.57
C GLU A 26 6.70 39.84 6.69
N HIS A 27 5.59 39.40 6.09
CA HIS A 27 4.62 40.32 5.46
C HIS A 27 3.18 39.81 5.56
N ASP A 28 2.50 40.35 6.57
CA ASP A 28 1.12 40.85 6.68
C ASP A 28 0.07 40.61 5.57
N ARG A 29 -1.02 39.92 5.98
CA ARG A 29 -2.48 40.12 5.69
C ARG A 29 -3.13 39.77 4.32
N PRO A 30 -4.49 39.63 4.22
CA PRO A 30 -5.53 39.39 5.23
C PRO A 30 -6.58 38.30 4.90
N ARG A 31 -7.31 37.88 5.96
CA ARG A 31 -8.58 37.12 5.94
C ARG A 31 -9.73 37.92 5.31
N VAL A 32 -10.62 37.25 4.58
CA VAL A 32 -11.96 37.76 4.24
C VAL A 32 -13.02 36.81 4.81
N HIS A 33 -13.80 37.34 5.75
CA HIS A 33 -15.08 36.80 6.20
C HIS A 33 -16.18 37.25 5.24
N THR A 34 -17.07 36.34 4.83
CA THR A 34 -18.43 36.69 4.41
C THR A 34 -19.43 35.72 5.00
N LEU A 35 -20.33 36.26 5.83
CA LEU A 35 -21.53 35.62 6.38
C LEU A 35 -22.70 35.80 5.39
N SER A 36 -23.46 34.71 5.14
CA SER A 36 -24.95 34.51 5.03
C SER A 36 -25.86 35.60 4.40
N PRO A 37 -27.07 35.26 3.85
CA PRO A 37 -28.16 34.63 4.64
C PRO A 37 -29.19 33.72 3.93
N PHE A 38 -29.83 32.90 4.78
CA PHE A 38 -31.24 32.45 4.82
C PHE A 38 -32.18 32.66 3.62
N GLY A 39 -32.86 31.57 3.23
CA GLY A 39 -34.15 31.58 2.54
C GLY A 39 -34.98 30.33 2.87
N ALA A 40 -35.91 30.46 3.82
CA ALA A 40 -36.86 29.42 4.23
C ALA A 40 -38.20 29.57 3.50
N HIS A 41 -38.79 28.47 2.99
CA HIS A 41 -40.21 28.38 2.65
C HIS A 41 -40.83 27.05 3.11
N LYS A 42 -42.01 27.18 3.72
CA LYS A 42 -42.90 26.18 4.36
C LYS A 42 -43.62 25.32 3.29
N ARG A 43 -43.68 23.97 3.43
CA ARG A 43 -44.82 23.08 3.89
C ARG A 43 -46.13 23.17 3.06
N PRO A 44 -47.08 22.19 3.10
CA PRO A 44 -47.09 20.80 3.65
C PRO A 44 -47.88 19.76 2.77
N LEU A 45 -48.05 18.51 3.27
CA LEU A 45 -49.24 17.60 3.25
C LEU A 45 -48.76 16.11 3.22
N SER A 46 -48.91 15.29 4.27
CA SER A 46 -50.12 14.58 4.76
C SER A 46 -50.59 13.42 3.85
N HIS A 47 -50.34 12.15 4.19
CA HIS A 47 -51.25 11.26 4.95
C HIS A 47 -50.72 9.81 5.08
N ASN A 48 -51.35 9.11 6.04
CA ASN A 48 -50.98 7.91 6.80
C ASN A 48 -50.96 6.53 6.06
N PRO A 49 -50.52 5.46 6.74
CA PRO A 49 -50.13 4.16 6.19
C PRO A 49 -51.25 3.11 6.22
N SER A 50 -51.07 2.04 5.45
CA SER A 50 -51.89 0.84 5.51
C SER A 50 -51.04 -0.40 5.81
N LYS A 51 -51.42 -1.05 6.93
CA LYS A 51 -50.98 -2.36 7.41
C LYS A 51 -51.62 -3.48 6.59
N THR A 52 -50.89 -4.57 6.37
CA THR A 52 -51.37 -5.96 6.29
C THR A 52 -50.14 -6.88 6.23
N SER A 53 -50.07 -8.12 6.73
CA SER A 53 -50.68 -8.88 7.83
C SER A 53 -50.36 -10.35 7.51
N LEU A 54 -49.61 -11.04 8.40
CA LEU A 54 -49.61 -12.51 8.66
C LEU A 54 -49.18 -13.43 7.47
N ARG A 55 -48.52 -14.58 7.60
CA ARG A 55 -48.04 -15.46 8.69
C ARG A 55 -47.07 -16.48 8.04
N PRO A 56 -46.34 -17.28 8.84
CA PRO A 56 -45.24 -18.14 8.39
C PRO A 56 -45.70 -19.56 8.02
N THR A 57 -44.96 -20.22 7.14
CA THR A 57 -45.09 -21.67 6.89
C THR A 57 -43.87 -22.41 7.44
N ILE A 58 -44.17 -23.29 8.38
CA ILE A 58 -43.32 -24.33 8.96
C ILE A 58 -43.36 -25.56 8.05
N THR A 59 -42.24 -26.29 7.94
CA THR A 59 -42.02 -27.75 7.72
C THR A 59 -40.79 -27.94 6.80
N ASN A 60 -39.85 -28.86 6.98
CA ASN A 60 -39.66 -29.91 7.97
C ASN A 60 -38.16 -30.26 8.02
N LEU A 61 -37.70 -30.68 9.20
CA LEU A 61 -36.43 -31.36 9.41
C LEU A 61 -36.43 -32.72 8.70
N SER A 62 -35.30 -33.07 8.08
CA SER A 62 -34.87 -34.47 7.96
C SER A 62 -33.36 -34.55 8.17
N THR A 63 -33.03 -35.19 9.28
CA THR A 63 -31.72 -35.50 9.82
C THR A 63 -31.14 -36.73 9.11
N THR A 64 -29.91 -36.63 8.60
CA THR A 64 -29.04 -37.81 8.40
C THR A 64 -27.65 -37.50 8.92
N LEU A 65 -27.21 -38.34 9.86
CA LEU A 65 -25.97 -38.27 10.62
C LEU A 65 -24.79 -38.93 9.89
N THR A 66 -23.59 -38.50 10.31
CA THR A 66 -22.24 -39.12 10.26
C THR A 66 -21.27 -38.65 9.16
N PRO A 67 -19.93 -38.66 9.42
CA PRO A 67 -19.22 -38.40 10.67
C PRO A 67 -18.14 -37.31 10.56
N SER A 68 -17.75 -36.85 11.73
CA SER A 68 -16.71 -35.90 12.12
C SER A 68 -15.34 -36.02 11.42
N SER A 69 -14.82 -34.89 10.94
CA SER A 69 -13.40 -34.54 11.01
C SER A 69 -13.25 -33.03 11.21
N THR A 70 -12.99 -32.65 12.46
CA THR A 70 -12.69 -31.29 12.88
C THR A 70 -11.27 -30.90 12.45
N ALA A 71 -11.10 -30.45 11.21
CA ALA A 71 -9.92 -29.68 10.82
C ALA A 71 -10.22 -28.20 11.08
N ASN A 72 -10.00 -27.78 12.33
CA ASN A 72 -10.15 -26.39 12.76
C ASN A 72 -8.98 -25.56 12.18
N LYS A 73 -9.03 -25.25 10.87
CA LYS A 73 -8.17 -24.26 10.24
C LYS A 73 -8.57 -22.90 10.80
N ARG A 74 -7.89 -22.43 11.84
CA ARG A 74 -7.88 -21.00 12.16
C ARG A 74 -7.41 -20.26 10.91
N PRO A 75 -8.18 -19.31 10.35
CA PRO A 75 -7.60 -18.40 9.40
C PRO A 75 -6.70 -17.47 10.21
N SER A 76 -5.39 -17.68 10.13
CA SER A 76 -4.43 -16.64 10.49
C SER A 76 -4.60 -15.52 9.46
N LYS A 77 -5.59 -14.65 9.67
CA LYS A 77 -5.65 -13.35 9.00
C LYS A 77 -4.53 -12.50 9.57
N SER A 78 -3.29 -12.80 9.17
CA SER A 78 -2.33 -11.72 8.98
C SER A 78 -3.00 -10.83 7.95
N ASN A 79 -3.44 -9.63 8.36
CA ASN A 79 -3.96 -8.62 7.44
C ASN A 79 -2.78 -8.12 6.59
N LYS A 80 -2.24 -9.02 5.77
CA LYS A 80 -1.39 -8.66 4.65
C LYS A 80 -2.34 -7.91 3.75
N MET A 81 -2.28 -6.57 3.80
CA MET A 81 -2.74 -5.72 2.70
C MET A 81 -1.89 -6.07 1.47
N ASN A 82 -2.05 -7.28 0.97
CA ASN A 82 -1.65 -7.65 -0.36
C ASN A 82 -2.75 -7.02 -1.20
N GLY A 83 -2.58 -5.77 -1.61
CA GLY A 83 -3.46 -5.09 -2.57
C GLY A 83 -3.53 -5.78 -3.94
N GLU A 84 -3.17 -7.06 -3.99
CA GLU A 84 -3.29 -7.98 -5.11
C GLU A 84 -4.74 -8.39 -5.32
N ASP A 85 -5.47 -8.76 -4.26
CA ASP A 85 -6.90 -9.08 -4.36
C ASP A 85 -7.66 -8.41 -3.20
N PRO A 86 -8.49 -7.38 -3.48
CA PRO A 86 -9.31 -6.76 -2.46
C PRO A 86 -10.39 -7.74 -1.98
N PRO A 87 -10.82 -7.64 -0.71
CA PRO A 87 -11.79 -8.57 -0.12
C PRO A 87 -13.19 -8.47 -0.76
N GLU A 88 -13.57 -7.31 -1.30
CA GLU A 88 -14.90 -7.03 -1.87
C GLU A 88 -14.77 -6.57 -3.32
N ARG A 89 -14.23 -7.42 -4.20
CA ARG A 89 -14.19 -7.15 -5.64
C ARG A 89 -15.60 -7.31 -6.24
N PRO A 90 -16.10 -6.35 -7.03
CA PRO A 90 -17.39 -6.49 -7.71
C PRO A 90 -17.45 -7.72 -8.63
N GLU A 91 -18.62 -8.32 -8.77
CA GLU A 91 -18.81 -9.53 -9.58
C GLU A 91 -18.48 -9.30 -11.06
N TYR A 92 -18.82 -8.13 -11.62
CA TYR A 92 -18.51 -7.82 -13.01
C TYR A 92 -16.99 -7.79 -13.27
N ILE A 93 -16.20 -7.19 -12.36
CA ILE A 93 -14.73 -7.21 -12.44
C ILE A 93 -14.17 -8.62 -12.26
N THR A 94 -14.72 -9.38 -11.32
CA THR A 94 -14.32 -10.77 -11.09
C THR A 94 -14.55 -11.64 -12.33
N SER A 95 -15.69 -11.44 -13.00
CA SER A 95 -16.04 -12.16 -14.22
C SER A 95 -15.07 -11.84 -15.37
N ILE A 96 -14.63 -10.58 -15.47
CA ILE A 96 -13.64 -10.14 -16.46
C ILE A 96 -12.30 -10.82 -16.20
N ILE A 97 -11.76 -10.69 -14.98
CA ILE A 97 -10.38 -11.12 -14.66
C ILE A 97 -10.23 -12.65 -14.73
N ASN A 98 -11.22 -13.39 -14.23
CA ASN A 98 -11.18 -14.85 -14.17
C ASN A 98 -11.78 -15.53 -15.41
N GLY A 99 -12.46 -14.78 -16.26
CA GLY A 99 -13.13 -15.28 -17.46
C GLY A 99 -12.31 -15.11 -18.74
N LEU A 100 -12.97 -15.37 -19.87
CA LEU A 100 -12.41 -15.18 -21.21
C LEU A 100 -12.33 -13.68 -21.59
N GLU A 101 -13.17 -12.86 -20.97
CA GLU A 101 -13.25 -11.40 -21.18
C GLU A 101 -11.96 -10.65 -20.83
N ARG A 102 -11.03 -11.27 -20.08
CA ARG A 102 -9.73 -10.68 -19.74
C ARG A 102 -8.85 -10.29 -20.93
N TYR A 103 -9.16 -10.79 -22.13
CA TYR A 103 -8.48 -10.46 -23.38
C TYR A 103 -9.39 -9.71 -24.36
N ASN A 104 -10.65 -9.44 -23.99
CA ASN A 104 -11.58 -8.71 -24.83
C ASN A 104 -11.27 -7.21 -24.74
N PRO A 105 -10.96 -6.51 -25.85
CA PRO A 105 -10.73 -5.06 -25.85
C PRO A 105 -11.94 -4.24 -25.41
N GLU A 106 -13.17 -4.79 -25.46
CA GLU A 106 -14.37 -4.11 -24.95
C GLU A 106 -14.39 -4.00 -23.42
N ALA A 107 -13.68 -4.88 -22.71
CA ALA A 107 -13.58 -4.86 -21.25
C ALA A 107 -12.77 -3.67 -20.70
N VAL A 108 -12.02 -2.97 -21.56
CA VAL A 108 -11.17 -1.81 -21.20
C VAL A 108 -11.99 -0.73 -20.49
N GLY A 109 -13.16 -0.35 -21.01
CA GLY A 109 -13.96 0.73 -20.42
C GLY A 109 -14.47 0.42 -19.00
N SER A 110 -14.84 -0.83 -18.76
CA SER A 110 -15.27 -1.30 -17.43
C SER A 110 -14.12 -1.27 -16.42
N LEU A 111 -12.91 -1.66 -16.84
CA LEU A 111 -11.72 -1.63 -15.99
C LEU A 111 -11.22 -0.20 -15.74
N GLU A 112 -11.30 0.70 -16.73
CA GLU A 112 -10.98 2.11 -16.57
C GLU A 112 -11.89 2.79 -15.54
N THR A 113 -13.19 2.54 -15.64
CA THR A 113 -14.18 3.04 -14.66
C THR A 113 -13.85 2.52 -13.26
N TYR A 114 -13.47 1.25 -13.14
CA TYR A 114 -13.07 0.68 -11.86
C TYR A 114 -11.73 1.22 -11.32
N VAL A 115 -10.80 1.64 -12.18
CA VAL A 115 -9.61 2.38 -11.74
C VAL A 115 -10.00 3.76 -11.23
N GLN A 116 -10.94 4.44 -11.88
CA GLN A 116 -11.45 5.73 -11.39
C GLN A 116 -12.12 5.60 -10.02
N GLU A 117 -12.96 4.57 -9.82
CA GLU A 117 -13.53 4.25 -8.50
C GLU A 117 -12.43 3.99 -7.45
N GLN A 118 -11.36 3.31 -7.83
CA GLN A 118 -10.18 3.14 -6.96
C GLN A 118 -9.48 4.46 -6.68
N CYS A 119 -9.45 5.43 -7.59
CA CYS A 119 -8.85 6.75 -7.33
C CYS A 119 -9.68 7.56 -6.32
N GLU A 120 -11.00 7.47 -6.41
CA GLU A 120 -11.93 8.15 -5.50
C GLU A 120 -11.96 7.52 -4.10
N GLN A 121 -11.63 6.22 -4.00
CA GLN A 121 -11.70 5.44 -2.78
C GLN A 121 -10.32 5.02 -2.24
N LYS A 122 -10.24 4.73 -0.94
CA LYS A 122 -8.97 4.34 -0.28
C LYS A 122 -8.65 2.84 -0.39
N PHE A 123 -8.85 2.23 -1.56
CA PHE A 123 -8.47 0.83 -1.84
C PHE A 123 -7.71 0.70 -3.17
N CYS A 124 -7.06 -0.45 -3.39
CA CYS A 124 -6.34 -0.74 -4.64
C CYS A 124 -6.50 -2.23 -4.98
N ASP A 125 -6.79 -2.50 -6.26
CA ASP A 125 -6.92 -3.81 -6.85
C ASP A 125 -5.84 -4.01 -7.92
N ALA A 126 -4.64 -4.37 -7.49
CA ALA A 126 -3.49 -4.48 -8.39
C ALA A 126 -3.65 -5.59 -9.44
N ASN A 127 -4.47 -6.63 -9.18
CA ASN A 127 -4.75 -7.66 -10.17
C ASN A 127 -5.66 -7.13 -11.30
N ALA A 128 -6.71 -6.37 -10.97
CA ALA A 128 -7.52 -5.67 -11.97
C ALA A 128 -6.69 -4.66 -12.76
N ASN A 129 -5.87 -3.87 -12.06
CA ASN A 129 -5.04 -2.84 -12.69
C ASN A 129 -4.01 -3.44 -13.66
N ARG A 130 -3.34 -4.55 -13.27
CA ARG A 130 -2.44 -5.29 -14.19
C ARG A 130 -3.19 -5.89 -15.37
N THR A 131 -4.43 -6.34 -15.18
CA THR A 131 -5.27 -6.84 -16.29
C THR A 131 -5.55 -5.74 -17.30
N LEU A 132 -5.87 -4.53 -16.84
CA LEU A 132 -6.04 -3.37 -17.73
C LEU A 132 -4.74 -3.00 -18.46
N LEU A 133 -3.60 -2.92 -17.74
CA LEU A 133 -2.30 -2.67 -18.38
C LEU A 133 -1.96 -3.74 -19.41
N LYS A 134 -2.32 -5.00 -19.16
CA LYS A 134 -2.13 -6.08 -20.12
C LYS A 134 -3.00 -5.89 -21.37
N LEU A 135 -4.23 -5.42 -21.23
CA LEU A 135 -5.10 -5.09 -22.37
C LEU A 135 -4.56 -3.92 -23.19
N TYR A 136 -4.01 -2.87 -22.55
CA TYR A 136 -3.31 -1.79 -23.24
C TYR A 136 -2.07 -2.28 -23.97
N GLN A 137 -1.31 -3.22 -23.37
CA GLN A 137 -0.16 -3.84 -24.05
C GLN A 137 -0.57 -4.58 -25.33
N LEU A 138 -1.72 -5.26 -25.31
CA LEU A 138 -2.26 -5.98 -26.47
C LEU A 138 -2.93 -5.05 -27.50
N ASN A 139 -3.42 -3.88 -27.07
CA ASN A 139 -4.17 -2.93 -27.90
C ASN A 139 -3.63 -1.50 -27.69
N PRO A 140 -2.48 -1.15 -28.30
CA PRO A 140 -1.81 0.14 -28.07
C PRO A 140 -2.68 1.36 -28.40
N ASP A 141 -3.58 1.26 -29.40
CA ASP A 141 -4.47 2.35 -29.83
C ASP A 141 -5.48 2.77 -28.75
N ARG A 142 -5.67 1.96 -27.70
CA ARG A 142 -6.60 2.21 -26.59
C ARG A 142 -5.91 2.76 -25.34
N LEU A 143 -4.59 2.86 -25.33
CA LEU A 143 -3.83 3.28 -24.16
C LEU A 143 -4.19 4.72 -23.77
N LYS A 144 -4.47 4.93 -22.48
CA LYS A 144 -4.65 6.26 -21.88
C LYS A 144 -3.55 6.51 -20.87
N GLU A 145 -2.70 7.50 -21.11
CA GLU A 145 -1.52 7.79 -20.28
C GLU A 145 -1.91 8.16 -18.84
N GLU A 146 -2.99 8.92 -18.66
CA GLU A 146 -3.57 9.29 -17.37
C GLU A 146 -3.99 8.06 -16.54
N VAL A 147 -4.63 7.08 -17.18
CA VAL A 147 -5.04 5.84 -16.49
C VAL A 147 -3.80 5.03 -16.06
N VAL A 148 -2.76 5.00 -16.90
CA VAL A 148 -1.50 4.31 -16.59
C VAL A 148 -0.79 4.97 -15.39
N THR A 149 -0.70 6.30 -15.37
CA THR A 149 -0.10 7.05 -14.26
C THR A 149 -0.90 6.86 -12.97
N ASN A 150 -2.24 6.94 -13.03
CA ASN A 150 -3.12 6.66 -11.89
C ASN A 150 -2.91 5.24 -11.32
N ILE A 151 -2.81 4.22 -12.17
CA ILE A 151 -2.50 2.85 -11.73
C ILE A 151 -1.16 2.79 -10.98
N LEU A 152 -0.13 3.46 -11.49
CA LEU A 152 1.19 3.49 -10.86
C LEU A 152 1.18 4.23 -9.53
N VAL A 153 0.48 5.36 -9.44
CA VAL A 153 0.33 6.11 -8.18
C VAL A 153 -0.45 5.29 -7.15
N LYS A 154 -1.52 4.60 -7.54
CA LYS A 154 -2.19 3.63 -6.67
C LYS A 154 -1.25 2.51 -6.24
N ALA A 155 -0.38 2.01 -7.12
CA ALA A 155 0.60 0.99 -6.77
C ALA A 155 1.67 1.49 -5.79
N LEU A 156 2.09 2.76 -5.87
CA LEU A 156 3.00 3.38 -4.90
C LEU A 156 2.46 3.27 -3.48
N THR A 157 1.14 3.41 -3.29
CA THR A 157 0.50 3.40 -1.97
C THR A 157 0.53 2.04 -1.27
N LEU A 158 0.93 0.99 -1.98
CA LEU A 158 1.06 -0.37 -1.47
C LEU A 158 2.49 -0.71 -1.01
N PHE A 159 3.43 0.22 -1.07
CA PHE A 159 4.83 -0.01 -0.68
C PHE A 159 4.96 -0.55 0.76
N PRO A 160 5.95 -1.39 1.09
CA PRO A 160 6.81 -2.11 0.17
C PRO A 160 6.00 -3.22 -0.49
N SER A 161 5.99 -3.24 -1.82
CA SER A 161 5.30 -4.27 -2.59
C SER A 161 5.79 -4.29 -4.03
N ALA A 162 5.83 -5.47 -4.63
CA ALA A 162 6.25 -5.64 -6.02
C ALA A 162 5.24 -5.07 -7.03
N GLN A 163 4.04 -4.65 -6.61
CA GLN A 163 2.96 -4.24 -7.53
C GLN A 163 3.35 -3.08 -8.45
N PHE A 164 4.12 -2.10 -7.94
CA PHE A 164 4.62 -1.00 -8.77
C PHE A 164 5.51 -1.51 -9.90
N SER A 165 6.52 -2.33 -9.57
CA SER A 165 7.44 -2.91 -10.55
C SER A 165 6.72 -3.83 -11.54
N LEU A 166 5.74 -4.62 -11.08
CA LEU A 166 4.94 -5.48 -11.95
C LEU A 166 4.08 -4.68 -12.92
N ALA A 167 3.47 -3.59 -12.48
CA ALA A 167 2.71 -2.68 -13.34
C ALA A 167 3.63 -2.03 -14.38
N LEU A 168 4.79 -1.53 -13.96
CA LEU A 168 5.77 -0.89 -14.84
C LEU A 168 6.21 -1.79 -15.99
N HIS A 169 6.41 -3.09 -15.75
CA HIS A 169 6.83 -4.05 -16.77
C HIS A 169 5.74 -4.43 -17.79
N LEU A 170 4.49 -4.03 -17.56
CA LEU A 170 3.39 -4.24 -18.51
C LEU A 170 3.22 -3.07 -19.48
N ILE A 171 3.85 -1.92 -19.21
CA ILE A 171 3.80 -0.75 -20.08
C ILE A 171 4.66 -1.01 -21.31
N ASN A 172 4.15 -0.67 -22.49
CA ASN A 172 4.89 -0.87 -23.73
C ASN A 172 6.15 0.02 -23.75
N PRO A 173 7.36 -0.54 -24.02
CA PRO A 173 8.59 0.24 -24.08
C PRO A 173 8.54 1.42 -25.04
N SER A 174 7.81 1.32 -26.16
CA SER A 174 7.69 2.43 -27.11
C SER A 174 6.90 3.61 -26.54
N ALA A 175 5.81 3.34 -25.81
CA ALA A 175 5.03 4.37 -25.12
C ALA A 175 5.81 4.97 -23.94
N ALA A 176 6.63 4.16 -23.27
CA ALA A 176 7.43 4.60 -22.13
C ALA A 176 8.73 5.36 -22.50
N ALA A 177 9.06 5.47 -23.78
CA ALA A 177 10.35 6.01 -24.23
C ALA A 177 10.36 7.53 -24.49
N THR A 178 9.20 8.13 -24.75
CA THR A 178 9.10 9.54 -25.19
C THR A 178 7.82 10.19 -24.67
N GLY A 179 7.82 11.53 -24.56
CA GLY A 179 6.63 12.31 -24.21
C GLY A 179 6.40 12.47 -22.71
N GLU A 180 5.23 13.01 -22.35
CA GLU A 180 4.84 13.33 -20.98
C GLU A 180 4.79 12.08 -20.09
N LEU A 181 4.32 10.95 -20.63
CA LEU A 181 4.36 9.68 -19.92
C LEU A 181 5.78 9.27 -19.50
N HIS A 182 6.81 9.53 -20.32
CA HIS A 182 8.19 9.18 -19.96
C HIS A 182 8.68 9.95 -18.72
N GLU A 183 8.37 11.24 -18.65
CA GLU A 183 8.72 12.11 -17.52
C GLU A 183 7.99 11.66 -16.25
N ALA A 184 6.69 11.42 -16.37
CA ALA A 184 5.88 10.87 -15.28
C ALA A 184 6.42 9.53 -14.76
N LEU A 185 6.74 8.59 -15.66
CA LEU A 185 7.31 7.28 -15.29
C LEU A 185 8.66 7.43 -14.57
N THR A 186 9.50 8.36 -15.01
CA THR A 186 10.80 8.62 -14.39
C THR A 186 10.64 9.17 -12.99
N LYS A 187 9.72 10.13 -12.80
CA LYS A 187 9.40 10.69 -11.50
C LYS A 187 8.80 9.65 -10.55
N LEU A 188 7.81 8.88 -11.01
CA LEU A 188 7.17 7.82 -10.22
C LEU A 188 8.16 6.72 -9.80
N ARG A 189 9.12 6.34 -10.68
CA ARG A 189 10.20 5.40 -10.30
C ARG A 189 11.10 5.97 -9.20
N SER A 190 11.45 7.26 -9.28
CA SER A 190 12.22 7.94 -8.24
C SER A 190 11.50 7.91 -6.90
N LEU A 191 10.20 8.25 -6.89
CA LEU A 191 9.36 8.17 -5.70
C LEU A 191 9.28 6.76 -5.12
N ASN A 192 9.06 5.73 -5.97
CA ASN A 192 9.03 4.34 -5.51
C ASN A 192 10.35 3.93 -4.86
N SER A 193 11.49 4.30 -5.46
CA SER A 193 12.82 4.02 -4.93
C SER A 193 13.04 4.67 -3.56
N GLN A 194 12.58 5.90 -3.37
CA GLN A 194 12.65 6.60 -2.08
C GLN A 194 11.78 5.92 -1.02
N LEU A 195 10.56 5.51 -1.37
CA LEU A 195 9.65 4.79 -0.47
C LEU A 195 10.20 3.40 -0.08
N GLU A 196 10.64 2.60 -1.05
CA GLU A 196 11.24 1.28 -0.80
C GLU A 196 12.54 1.39 -0.01
N GLY A 197 13.33 2.44 -0.27
CA GLY A 197 14.55 2.75 0.48
C GLY A 197 14.31 3.39 1.86
N SER A 198 13.06 3.54 2.31
CA SER A 198 12.69 4.21 3.58
C SER A 198 13.24 5.65 3.71
N GLN A 199 13.49 6.32 2.59
CA GLN A 199 13.97 7.70 2.51
C GLN A 199 12.79 8.68 2.54
N TYR A 200 11.93 8.56 3.56
CA TYR A 200 10.63 9.25 3.62
C TYR A 200 10.73 10.77 3.62
N ALA A 201 11.73 11.35 4.29
CA ALA A 201 11.94 12.79 4.29
C ALA A 201 12.23 13.33 2.88
N GLN A 202 13.03 12.59 2.10
CA GLN A 202 13.34 12.94 0.71
C GLN A 202 12.12 12.74 -0.20
N PHE A 203 11.30 11.72 0.08
CA PHE A 203 10.03 11.50 -0.60
C PHE A 203 9.11 12.71 -0.48
N TRP A 204 8.83 13.19 0.73
CA TRP A 204 7.97 14.37 0.92
C TRP A 204 8.54 15.62 0.26
N ALA A 205 9.86 15.86 0.39
CA ALA A 205 10.50 16.97 -0.32
C ALA A 205 10.39 16.88 -1.85
N SER A 206 10.36 15.66 -2.40
CA SER A 206 10.21 15.42 -3.84
C SER A 206 8.77 15.58 -4.32
N VAL A 207 7.79 15.35 -3.44
CA VAL A 207 6.35 15.52 -3.69
C VAL A 207 5.96 16.99 -3.59
N ASP A 208 6.42 17.70 -2.54
CA ASP A 208 6.07 19.09 -2.28
C ASP A 208 6.82 20.08 -3.19
N GLY A 209 7.99 19.69 -3.71
CA GLY A 209 8.89 20.56 -4.46
C GLY A 209 8.77 20.49 -5.99
N ASP A 210 7.85 19.69 -6.53
CA ASP A 210 7.75 19.42 -7.97
C ASP A 210 6.28 19.45 -8.42
N ASP A 211 5.91 20.44 -9.25
CA ASP A 211 4.54 20.64 -9.74
C ASP A 211 4.01 19.41 -10.48
N LEU A 212 4.87 18.69 -11.22
CA LEU A 212 4.49 17.45 -11.91
C LEU A 212 4.04 16.37 -10.92
N CYS A 213 4.65 16.33 -9.73
CA CYS A 213 4.23 15.40 -8.69
C CYS A 213 2.86 15.74 -8.16
N ALA A 214 2.59 17.02 -7.92
CA ALA A 214 1.29 17.49 -7.45
C ALA A 214 0.18 17.12 -8.45
N ASP A 215 0.44 17.30 -9.75
CA ASP A 215 -0.49 16.92 -10.81
C ASP A 215 -0.75 15.40 -10.84
N LEU A 216 0.31 14.58 -10.74
CA LEU A 216 0.19 13.11 -10.77
C LEU A 216 -0.61 12.52 -9.60
N ILE A 217 -0.61 13.19 -8.43
CA ILE A 217 -1.32 12.68 -7.24
C ILE A 217 -2.71 13.31 -7.06
N ALA A 218 -3.04 14.36 -7.83
CA ALA A 218 -4.25 15.16 -7.62
C ALA A 218 -5.55 14.33 -7.70
N ASP A 219 -5.58 13.34 -8.59
CA ASP A 219 -6.76 12.48 -8.80
C ASP A 219 -6.92 11.39 -7.73
N ILE A 220 -5.93 11.19 -6.87
CA ILE A 220 -5.90 10.07 -5.92
C ILE A 220 -6.34 10.56 -4.54
N SER A 221 -7.60 10.33 -4.22
CA SER A 221 -8.22 10.72 -2.95
C SER A 221 -7.50 10.08 -1.76
N GLY A 222 -6.94 10.94 -0.89
CA GLY A 222 -6.23 10.49 0.31
C GLY A 222 -4.89 9.81 0.03
N PHE A 223 -4.22 10.12 -1.09
CA PHE A 223 -2.89 9.61 -1.40
C PHE A 223 -1.92 9.72 -0.22
N GLU A 224 -1.74 10.93 0.31
CA GLU A 224 -0.79 11.16 1.39
C GLU A 224 -1.17 10.41 2.67
N ASP A 225 -2.47 10.35 3.00
CA ASP A 225 -2.96 9.58 4.15
C ASP A 225 -2.56 8.12 4.00
N MET A 226 -2.82 7.51 2.84
CA MET A 226 -2.51 6.10 2.59
C MET A 226 -1.01 5.84 2.72
N ILE A 227 -0.16 6.74 2.20
CA ILE A 227 1.30 6.65 2.39
C ILE A 227 1.65 6.73 3.88
N ARG A 228 1.15 7.73 4.61
CA ARG A 228 1.44 7.91 6.06
C ARG A 228 0.99 6.72 6.91
N HIS A 229 -0.20 6.18 6.65
CA HIS A 229 -0.68 4.95 7.31
C HIS A 229 0.26 3.78 7.05
N ARG A 230 0.76 3.67 5.82
CA ARG A 230 1.67 2.60 5.44
C ARG A 230 3.05 2.75 6.07
N ILE A 231 3.61 3.98 6.12
CA ILE A 231 4.83 4.29 6.90
C ILE A 231 4.63 3.87 8.35
N ALA A 232 3.51 4.27 8.97
CA ALA A 232 3.22 3.93 10.36
C ALA A 232 3.11 2.43 10.60
N GLN A 233 2.52 1.68 9.66
CA GLN A 233 2.48 0.22 9.72
C GLN A 233 3.89 -0.38 9.71
N LEU A 234 4.78 0.10 8.84
CA LEU A 234 6.17 -0.39 8.78
C LEU A 234 6.96 -0.05 10.04
N VAL A 235 6.78 1.17 10.56
CA VAL A 235 7.36 1.58 11.85
C VAL A 235 6.86 0.67 12.98
N SER A 236 5.57 0.31 12.97
CA SER A 236 4.99 -0.57 13.99
C SER A 236 5.65 -1.95 14.03
N GLN A 237 6.11 -2.43 12.88
CA GLN A 237 6.75 -3.74 12.72
C GLN A 237 8.23 -3.69 13.10
N ALA A 238 8.91 -2.57 12.87
CA ALA A 238 10.36 -2.45 13.06
C ALA A 238 10.77 -1.89 14.43
N PHE A 239 9.90 -1.13 15.11
CA PHE A 239 10.25 -0.41 16.33
C PHE A 239 9.36 -0.77 17.52
N ARG A 240 9.91 -0.65 18.72
CA ARG A 240 9.17 -0.68 20.00
C ARG A 240 9.11 0.69 20.67
N GLU A 241 10.14 1.50 20.44
CA GLU A 241 10.26 2.85 20.96
C GLU A 241 10.99 3.71 19.91
N LEU A 242 10.48 4.92 19.65
CA LEU A 242 11.18 5.90 18.83
C LEU A 242 10.93 7.33 19.28
N LYS A 243 11.85 8.24 18.97
CA LYS A 243 11.67 9.67 19.22
C LYS A 243 10.67 10.29 18.25
N LEU A 244 9.82 11.18 18.76
CA LEU A 244 8.83 11.93 17.99
C LEU A 244 9.46 12.67 16.80
N SER A 245 10.64 13.25 16.98
CA SER A 245 11.36 14.00 15.93
C SER A 245 11.68 13.18 14.68
N HIS A 246 11.94 11.88 14.83
CA HIS A 246 12.19 11.01 13.66
C HIS A 246 10.88 10.73 12.92
N LEU A 247 9.81 10.46 13.66
CA LEU A 247 8.51 10.17 13.05
C LEU A 247 7.91 11.40 12.35
N GLU A 248 8.10 12.59 12.91
CA GLU A 248 7.74 13.86 12.29
C GLU A 248 8.35 13.98 10.89
N SER A 249 9.66 13.77 10.79
CA SER A 249 10.39 13.81 9.53
C SER A 249 9.93 12.73 8.54
N TRP A 250 9.56 11.55 9.02
CA TRP A 250 9.11 10.46 8.16
C TRP A 250 7.68 10.63 7.67
N LEU A 251 6.80 11.24 8.47
CA LEU A 251 5.41 11.49 8.08
C LEU A 251 5.24 12.79 7.29
N GLY A 252 6.25 13.67 7.29
CA GLY A 252 6.18 14.97 6.62
C GLY A 252 5.10 15.86 7.24
N LEU A 253 4.95 15.82 8.57
CA LEU A 253 3.94 16.56 9.32
C LEU A 253 4.62 17.48 10.33
N SER A 254 3.88 18.47 10.84
CA SER A 254 4.33 19.24 12.02
C SER A 254 4.28 18.38 13.29
N GLU A 255 5.00 18.79 14.33
CA GLU A 255 5.01 18.11 15.63
C GLU A 255 3.60 17.85 16.20
N ASP A 256 2.74 18.88 16.21
CA ASP A 256 1.37 18.78 16.70
C ASP A 256 0.51 17.81 15.89
N ALA A 257 0.64 17.84 14.56
CA ALA A 257 -0.07 16.94 13.66
C ALA A 257 0.43 15.51 13.82
N THR A 258 1.73 15.32 14.00
CA THR A 258 2.36 14.02 14.28
C THR A 258 1.82 13.43 15.57
N ARG A 259 1.75 14.21 16.66
CA ARG A 259 1.21 13.74 17.94
C ARG A 259 -0.25 13.31 17.84
N LYS A 260 -1.08 14.06 17.11
CA LYS A 260 -2.48 13.68 16.85
C LYS A 260 -2.57 12.40 16.03
N PHE A 261 -1.80 12.29 14.95
CA PHE A 261 -1.77 11.08 14.13
C PHE A 261 -1.35 9.84 14.95
N VAL A 262 -0.31 9.95 15.76
CA VAL A 262 0.17 8.87 16.63
C VAL A 262 -0.89 8.43 17.64
N THR A 263 -1.64 9.36 18.21
CA THR A 263 -2.64 9.07 19.25
C THR A 263 -3.95 8.57 18.65
N ASP A 264 -4.49 9.29 17.66
CA ASP A 264 -5.83 9.09 17.12
C ASP A 264 -5.88 7.99 16.06
N VAL A 265 -4.83 7.89 15.23
CA VAL A 265 -4.78 6.95 14.09
C VAL A 265 -4.02 5.69 14.47
N CYS A 266 -2.81 5.83 15.03
CA CYS A 266 -1.98 4.68 15.36
C CYS A 266 -2.33 4.03 16.71
N GLY A 267 -2.95 4.77 17.62
CA GLY A 267 -3.22 4.30 18.98
C GLY A 267 -1.96 4.05 19.81
N TRP A 268 -0.86 4.74 19.52
CA TRP A 268 0.40 4.61 20.27
C TRP A 268 0.46 5.67 21.37
N SER A 269 1.26 5.40 22.41
CA SER A 269 1.44 6.33 23.53
C SER A 269 2.71 7.17 23.37
N VAL A 270 2.62 8.47 23.63
CA VAL A 270 3.77 9.38 23.67
C VAL A 270 4.04 9.77 25.11
N ASP A 271 5.28 9.57 25.58
CA ASP A 271 5.69 9.97 26.91
C ASP A 271 5.95 11.49 27.02
N GLY A 272 6.26 11.95 28.24
CA GLY A 272 6.56 13.36 28.51
C GLY A 272 7.94 13.82 28.01
N GLU A 273 8.82 12.90 27.61
CA GLU A 273 10.16 13.18 27.08
C GLU A 273 10.22 13.17 25.55
N GLY A 274 9.08 12.92 24.88
CA GLY A 274 8.96 12.89 23.43
C GLY A 274 9.32 11.54 22.79
N ASN A 275 9.33 10.45 23.55
CA ASN A 275 9.43 9.09 23.02
C ASN A 275 8.03 8.48 22.83
N ILE A 276 7.88 7.81 21.71
CA ILE A 276 6.68 7.10 21.31
C ILE A 276 6.89 5.62 21.60
N LYS A 277 5.98 5.01 22.36
CA LYS A 277 5.97 3.58 22.63
C LYS A 277 4.99 2.88 21.70
N VAL A 278 5.53 2.00 20.88
CA VAL A 278 4.78 1.19 19.91
C VAL A 278 4.33 -0.10 20.61
N PRO A 279 3.04 -0.47 20.55
CA PRO A 279 2.54 -1.72 21.11
C PRO A 279 3.28 -2.95 20.54
N SER A 280 3.51 -3.96 21.38
CA SER A 280 4.13 -5.19 20.92
C SER A 280 3.20 -5.96 19.98
N ASN A 281 3.75 -6.46 18.89
CA ASN A 281 3.07 -7.26 17.88
C ASN A 281 4.01 -8.40 17.41
N PRO A 282 3.50 -9.40 16.66
CA PRO A 282 4.30 -10.53 16.23
C PRO A 282 5.52 -10.18 15.37
N ASP A 283 5.56 -8.99 14.76
CA ASP A 283 6.64 -8.57 13.88
C ASP A 283 7.73 -7.80 14.64
N ASN A 284 7.37 -7.03 15.68
CA ASN A 284 8.30 -6.25 16.50
C ASN A 284 8.77 -6.98 17.78
N GLU A 285 8.20 -8.16 18.09
CA GLU A 285 8.64 -9.00 19.19
C GLU A 285 9.91 -9.79 18.83
N ALA A 286 10.84 -9.88 19.79
CA ALA A 286 12.12 -10.53 19.60
C ALA A 286 11.91 -12.03 19.73
N LYS A 287 11.79 -12.70 18.58
CA LYS A 287 11.65 -14.15 18.56
C LYS A 287 13.03 -14.80 18.69
N LYS A 288 13.20 -15.63 19.71
CA LYS A 288 14.35 -16.54 19.77
C LYS A 288 14.13 -17.63 18.73
N ALA A 289 14.88 -17.59 17.63
CA ALA A 289 14.92 -18.69 16.68
C ALA A 289 15.79 -19.81 17.26
N GLU A 290 15.18 -20.84 17.83
CA GLU A 290 15.88 -22.09 18.12
C GLU A 290 15.90 -22.92 16.82
N ILE A 291 17.00 -22.81 16.09
CA ILE A 291 17.22 -23.64 14.89
C ILE A 291 17.58 -25.04 15.38
N ARG A 292 16.57 -25.92 15.47
CA ARG A 292 16.75 -27.36 15.55
C ARG A 292 16.19 -27.98 14.29
N GLU A 293 17.01 -28.81 13.66
CA GLU A 293 16.53 -29.68 12.59
C GLU A 293 15.74 -30.82 13.22
N ASP A 294 14.43 -30.84 13.00
CA ASP A 294 13.57 -31.96 13.39
C ASP A 294 13.66 -33.04 12.30
N VAL A 295 14.68 -33.87 12.42
CA VAL A 295 14.91 -34.97 11.50
C VAL A 295 14.22 -36.22 12.03
N ASN A 296 13.03 -36.48 11.49
CA ASN A 296 12.23 -37.65 11.86
C ASN A 296 12.64 -38.88 11.06
N VAL A 297 12.54 -40.07 11.69
CA VAL A 297 12.98 -41.35 11.07
C VAL A 297 12.22 -41.63 9.76
N GLU A 298 10.98 -41.18 9.63
CA GLU A 298 10.19 -41.30 8.40
C GLU A 298 10.85 -40.60 7.19
N GLN A 299 11.64 -39.54 7.43
CA GLN A 299 12.38 -38.84 6.36
C GLN A 299 13.50 -39.72 5.77
N PHE A 300 13.98 -40.71 6.53
CA PHE A 300 14.96 -41.71 6.08
C PHE A 300 14.32 -43.00 5.55
N ALA A 301 13.00 -43.14 5.61
CA ALA A 301 12.31 -44.39 5.26
C ALA A 301 12.62 -44.87 3.83
N ARG A 302 12.79 -43.94 2.87
CA ARG A 302 13.17 -44.30 1.49
C ARG A 302 14.59 -44.87 1.38
N VAL A 303 15.53 -44.36 2.18
CA VAL A 303 16.92 -44.84 2.20
C VAL A 303 16.98 -46.22 2.84
N ILE A 304 16.33 -46.37 4.00
CA ILE A 304 16.26 -47.64 4.75
C ILE A 304 15.60 -48.73 3.90
N ARG A 305 14.48 -48.39 3.22
CA ARG A 305 13.76 -49.33 2.35
C ARG A 305 14.63 -49.78 1.18
N ARG A 306 15.32 -48.86 0.52
CA ARG A 306 16.21 -49.19 -0.59
C ARG A 306 17.36 -50.11 -0.16
N THR A 307 17.97 -49.86 0.99
CA THR A 307 19.05 -50.73 1.51
C THR A 307 18.58 -52.14 1.84
N TRP A 308 17.33 -52.29 2.29
CA TRP A 308 16.73 -53.59 2.56
C TRP A 308 16.36 -54.35 1.28
N GLU A 309 15.84 -53.65 0.27
CA GLU A 309 15.49 -54.24 -1.03
C GLU A 309 16.73 -54.64 -1.85
N GLU A 310 17.89 -54.01 -1.66
CA GLU A 310 19.16 -54.38 -2.32
C GLU A 310 19.87 -55.59 -1.66
N THR A 311 19.47 -56.01 -0.45
CA THR A 311 20.08 -57.14 0.28
C THR A 311 19.30 -58.45 0.21
N VAL A 312 18.09 -58.44 -0.38
CA VAL A 312 17.24 -59.62 -0.64
C VAL A 312 17.32 -59.99 -2.11
#